data_AF-A0AAN4WS10-F1
#
_entry.id   AF-A0AAN4WS10-F1
#
_cell.length_a   1.000
_cell.length_b   1.000
_cell.length_c   1.000
_cell.angle_alpha   90.00
_cell.angle_beta   90.00
_cell.angle_gamma   90.00
#
_symmetry.space_group_name_H-M   'P 1'
#
loop_
_entity.id
_entity.type
_entity.pdbx_description
1 polymer ?
#
loop_
_entity_poly.entity_id
_entity_poly.type
_entity_poly.pdbx_seq_one_letter_code
_entity_poly.pdbx_strand_id
1 'polypeptide(L)' 'MDTWQALADKLAAVQTKFVIEPYIRFKGEPGEQATMFFLDPSGNAIEMKAFADLGSLFAK' A
#
# COMPACT_ATOMS: atom_id res chain seq x y z
N MET A 1 5.95 4.95 -6.07
CA MET A 1 4.68 5.46 -5.52
C MET A 1 3.57 5.40 -6.56
N ASP A 2 3.79 5.88 -7.78
CA ASP A 2 2.78 5.93 -8.84
C ASP A 2 2.10 4.59 -9.15
N THR A 3 2.87 3.50 -9.30
CA THR A 3 2.31 2.16 -9.56
C THR A 3 1.41 1.68 -8.41
N TRP A 4 1.76 2.01 -7.17
CA TRP A 4 0.96 1.66 -6.01
C TRP A 4 -0.34 2.46 -5.97
N GLN A 5 -0.28 3.76 -6.31
CA GLN A 5 -1.47 4.61 -6.40
C GLN A 5 -2.41 4.11 -7.51
N ALA A 6 -1.88 3.81 -8.70
CA ALA A 6 -2.67 3.27 -9.80
C ALA A 6 -3.34 1.94 -9.44
N LEU A 7 -2.67 1.09 -8.64
CA LEU A 7 -3.27 -0.14 -8.12
C LEU A 7 -4.38 0.15 -7.11
N ALA A 8 -4.15 1.06 -6.16
CA ALA A 8 -5.15 1.47 -5.18
C ALA A 8 -6.42 2.00 -5.85
N ASP A 9 -6.26 2.89 -6.83
CA ASP A 9 -7.37 3.47 -7.60
C ASP A 9 -8.14 2.39 -8.37
N LYS A 10 -7.42 1.45 -9.00
CA LYS A 10 -8.05 0.31 -9.70
C LYS A 10 -8.85 -0.57 -8.76
N LEU A 11 -8.30 -0.90 -7.59
CA LEU A 11 -8.96 -1.73 -6.59
C LEU A 11 -10.20 -1.04 -6.00
N ALA A 12 -10.11 0.27 -5.74
CA ALA A 12 -11.24 1.08 -5.29
C ALA A 12 -12.34 1.18 -6.37
N ALA A 13 -11.96 1.36 -7.64
CA ALA A 13 -12.91 1.44 -8.75
C ALA A 13 -13.74 0.15 -8.94
N VAL A 14 -13.16 -1.02 -8.62
CA VAL A 14 -13.87 -2.31 -8.61
C VAL A 14 -14.49 -2.64 -7.24
N GLN A 15 -14.56 -1.67 -6.33
CA GLN A 15 -15.17 -1.78 -5.01
C GLN A 15 -14.58 -2.91 -4.14
N THR A 16 -13.26 -3.11 -4.23
CA THR A 16 -12.54 -4.03 -3.33
C THR A 16 -12.75 -3.58 -1.89
N LYS A 17 -13.11 -4.52 -1.01
CA LYS A 17 -13.20 -4.23 0.42
C LYS A 17 -11.81 -4.25 1.04
N PHE A 18 -11.35 -3.11 1.50
CA PHE A 18 -10.11 -3.00 2.24
C PHE A 18 -10.32 -3.38 3.72
N VAL A 19 -9.38 -4.14 4.27
CA VAL A 19 -9.22 -4.32 5.72
C VAL A 19 -8.55 -3.08 6.30
N ILE A 20 -7.59 -2.52 5.56
CA ILE A 20 -6.97 -1.23 5.83
C ILE A 20 -6.94 -0.46 4.51
N GLU A 21 -7.64 0.67 4.47
CA GLU A 21 -7.73 1.55 3.30
C GLU A 21 -6.34 2.01 2.84
N PRO A 22 -6.15 2.36 1.55
CA PRO A 22 -4.89 2.89 1.05
C PRO A 22 -4.49 4.20 1.74
N TYR A 23 -3.30 4.25 2.34
CA TYR A 23 -2.75 5.47 2.93
C TYR A 23 -1.22 5.52 2.92
N ILE A 24 -0.68 6.72 3.12
CA ILE A 24 0.76 6.99 3.24
C ILE A 24 1.13 7.17 4.72
N ARG A 25 2.19 6.48 5.14
CA ARG A 25 2.84 6.60 6.45
C ARG A 25 4.10 7.45 6.29
N PHE A 26 4.42 8.24 7.32
CA PHE A 26 5.64 9.06 7.36
C PHE A 26 5.77 10.00 6.15
N LYS A 27 4.67 10.61 5.74
CA LYS A 27 4.63 11.47 4.54
C LYS A 27 5.62 12.64 4.67
N GLY A 28 6.57 12.73 3.75
CA GLY A 28 7.65 13.70 3.71
C GLY A 28 8.85 13.36 4.60
N GLU A 29 8.81 12.25 5.33
CA GLU A 29 9.87 11.82 6.26
C GLU A 29 10.64 10.62 5.70
N PRO A 30 11.89 10.37 6.17
CA PRO A 30 12.60 9.14 5.87
C PRO A 30 11.77 7.91 6.24
N GLY A 31 11.68 6.95 5.33
CA GLY A 31 10.79 5.79 5.49
C GLY A 31 9.34 6.04 5.05
N GLU A 32 9.05 7.12 4.32
CA GLU A 32 7.76 7.30 3.66
C GLU A 32 7.39 6.04 2.86
N GLN A 33 6.24 5.49 3.21
CA GLN A 33 5.73 4.28 2.59
C GLN A 33 4.21 4.34 2.47
N ALA A 34 3.69 3.78 1.38
CA ALA A 34 2.27 3.57 1.18
C ALA A 34 1.92 2.11 1.50
N THR A 35 0.77 1.89 2.15
CA THR A 35 0.28 0.55 2.49
C THR A 35 -1.23 0.46 2.36
N MET A 36 -1.72 -0.71 1.95
CA MET A 36 -3.13 -1.09 1.93
C MET A 36 -3.25 -2.60 2.20
N PHE A 37 -4.37 -3.01 2.80
CA PHE A 37 -4.67 -4.42 3.05
C PHE A 37 -6.05 -4.77 2.55
N PHE A 38 -6.18 -5.93 1.90
CA PHE A 38 -7.44 -6.53 1.50
C PHE A 38 -7.34 -8.06 1.56
N LEU A 39 -8.48 -8.74 1.45
CA LEU A 39 -8.51 -10.20 1.46
C LEU A 39 -8.55 -10.76 0.04
N ASP A 40 -7.83 -11.85 -0.18
CA ASP A 40 -8.03 -12.69 -1.37
C ASP A 40 -9.33 -13.52 -1.25
N PRO A 41 -9.75 -14.25 -2.31
CA PRO A 41 -10.95 -15.09 -2.27
C PRO A 41 -10.91 -16.23 -1.24
N SER A 42 -9.74 -16.60 -0.73
CA SER A 42 -9.54 -17.59 0.33
C SER A 42 -9.51 -16.99 1.73
N GLY A 43 -9.65 -15.67 1.86
CA GLY A 43 -9.63 -14.95 3.14
C GLY A 43 -8.23 -14.60 3.66
N ASN A 44 -7.18 -14.75 2.86
CA ASN A 44 -5.83 -14.36 3.25
C ASN A 44 -5.65 -12.86 3.14
N ALA A 45 -5.04 -12.23 4.15
CA ALA A 45 -4.67 -10.83 4.08
C ALA A 45 -3.50 -10.62 3.12
N ILE A 46 -3.73 -9.87 2.06
CA ILE A 46 -2.71 -9.39 1.13
C ILE A 46 -2.40 -7.94 1.49
N GLU A 47 -1.12 -7.66 1.66
CA GLU A 47 -0.62 -6.29 1.79
C GLU A 47 0.08 -5.86 0.51
N MET A 48 -0.28 -4.67 0.03
CA MET A 48 0.48 -3.98 -1.02
C MET A 48 1.20 -2.80 -0.40
N LYS A 49 2.54 -2.86 -0.40
CA LYS A 49 3.43 -1.80 0.08
C LYS A 49 4.18 -1.14 -1.07
N ALA A 50 4.48 0.14 -0.90
CA ALA A 50 5.48 0.85 -1.70
C ALA A 50 6.26 1.81 -0.82
N PHE A 51 7.52 2.05 -1.16
CA PHE A 51 8.38 2.99 -0.47
C PHE A 51 8.70 4.15 -1.42
N ALA A 52 8.76 5.38 -0.89
CA ALA A 52 9.24 6.53 -1.64
C ALA A 52 10.73 6.38 -1.98
N ASP A 53 11.49 5.78 -1.08
CA ASP A 53 12.89 5.40 -1.25
C ASP A 53 13.12 3.94 -0.83
N LEU A 54 13.60 3.11 -1.75
CA LEU A 54 13.91 1.70 -1.47
C LEU A 54 15.12 1.53 -0.55
N GLY A 55 16.02 2.51 -0.46
CA GLY A 55 17.10 2.50 0.52
C GLY A 55 16.59 2.44 1.96
N SER A 56 15.38 2.97 2.20
CA SER A 56 14.71 2.95 3.49
C SER A 56 14.07 1.59 3.84
N LEU A 57 13.98 0.63 2.90
CA LEU A 57 13.32 -0.67 3.14
C LEU A 57 14.04 -1.52 4.19
N PHE A 58 15.37 -1.43 4.25
CA PHE A 58 16.22 -2.20 5.18
C PHE A 58 17.19 -1.31 5.95
N ALA A 59 16.95 0.01 5.95
CA ALA A 59 17.73 0.92 6.78
C ALA A 59 17.59 0.51 8.25
N LYS A 60 18.73 0.39 8.95
CA LYS A 60 18.82 -0.03 10.35
C LYS A 60 18.41 1.07 11.32
#